data_AF-A0A941A9P4-F1
#
_entry.id   AF-A0A941A9P4-F1
#
_cell.length_a   1.000
_cell.length_b   1.000
_cell.length_c   1.000
_cell.angle_alpha   90.00
_cell.angle_beta   90.00
_cell.angle_gamma   90.00
#
_symmetry.space_group_name_H-M   'P 1'
#
loop_
_entity.id
_entity.type
_entity.pdbx_description
1 polymer ?
#
loop_
_entity_poly.entity_id
_entity_poly.type
_entity_poly.pdbx_seq_one_letter_code
_entity_poly.pdbx_strand_id
1 'polypeptide(L)'
;VDLIVFSTVFEYSIGSQYFEGYTYNTTSYQTSTVYGYGGSATIQTPVTITNSVPGGNRPVAYASVRFDVVDLQKGKNVITRLDDRARVATLSNTKPQDLYGRIIDAFMDDLSEKLQKSK
;
A
#
# COMPACT_ATOMS: atom_id res chain seq x y z
N VAL A 1 11.18 28.09 -17.06
CA VAL A 1 10.10 27.24 -17.59
C VAL A 1 8.89 27.58 -16.76
N ASP A 2 7.83 28.08 -17.39
CA ASP A 2 6.61 28.48 -16.68
C ASP A 2 5.58 27.36 -16.88
N LEU A 3 5.27 26.65 -15.80
CA LEU A 3 4.37 25.50 -15.78
C LEU A 3 3.19 25.80 -14.87
N ILE A 4 1.99 25.37 -15.29
CA ILE A 4 0.82 25.29 -14.42
C ILE A 4 0.49 23.82 -14.20
N VAL A 5 0.24 23.44 -12.96
CA VAL A 5 -0.27 22.12 -12.58
C VAL A 5 -1.76 22.23 -12.26
N PHE A 6 -2.59 21.51 -13.01
CA PHE A 6 -3.99 21.30 -12.69
C PHE A 6 -4.15 19.97 -11.96
N SER A 7 -4.93 19.97 -10.88
CA SER A 7 -5.31 18.76 -10.14
C SER A 7 -6.82 18.59 -10.21
N THR A 8 -7.27 17.46 -10.74
CA THR A 8 -8.69 17.07 -10.79
C THR A 8 -8.89 15.83 -9.94
N VAL A 9 -9.70 15.94 -8.89
CA VAL A 9 -10.04 14.82 -8.01
C VAL A 9 -11.25 14.10 -8.58
N PHE A 10 -11.10 12.82 -8.92
CA PHE A 10 -12.19 11.98 -9.42
C PHE A 10 -12.87 11.18 -8.32
N GLU A 11 -12.10 10.71 -7.35
CA GLU A 11 -12.62 9.93 -6.23
C GLU A 11 -11.94 10.36 -4.94
N TYR A 12 -12.74 10.50 -3.88
CA TYR A 12 -12.28 10.82 -2.53
C TYR A 12 -13.33 10.31 -1.55
N SER A 13 -13.33 9.01 -1.29
CA SER A 13 -14.46 8.33 -0.65
C SER A 13 -14.01 7.22 0.29
N ILE A 14 -14.88 6.83 1.21
CA ILE A 14 -14.76 5.57 1.95
C ILE A 14 -15.89 4.66 1.45
N GLY A 15 -15.50 3.52 0.90
CA GLY A 15 -16.42 2.48 0.46
C GLY A 15 -16.21 1.17 1.21
N SER A 16 -16.81 0.10 0.70
CA SER A 16 -16.60 -1.25 1.21
C SER A 16 -16.25 -2.19 0.07
N GLN A 17 -15.27 -3.06 0.30
CA GLN A 17 -14.84 -4.06 -0.65
C GLN A 17 -14.78 -5.43 0.03
N TYR A 18 -15.21 -6.46 -0.70
CA TYR A 18 -15.10 -7.84 -0.25
C TYR A 18 -13.67 -8.36 -0.43
N PHE A 19 -13.12 -8.96 0.62
CA PHE A 19 -11.84 -9.66 0.58
C PHE A 19 -12.06 -11.15 0.82
N GLU A 20 -11.49 -11.98 -0.04
CA GLU A 20 -11.53 -13.43 0.16
C GLU A 20 -10.72 -13.83 1.40
N GLY A 21 -11.21 -14.86 2.09
CA GLY A 21 -10.48 -15.47 3.19
C GLY A 21 -9.29 -16.25 2.65
N TYR A 22 -8.19 -16.27 3.40
CA TYR A 22 -7.00 -17.03 3.01
C TYR A 22 -6.39 -17.70 4.23
N THR A 23 -5.68 -18.80 3.97
CA THR A 23 -4.94 -19.53 4.99
C THR A 23 -3.44 -19.35 4.74
N TYR A 24 -2.67 -19.20 5.82
CA TYR A 24 -1.21 -19.16 5.73
C TYR A 24 -0.59 -20.02 6.82
N ASN A 25 0.53 -20.65 6.50
CA ASN A 25 1.25 -21.51 7.41
C ASN A 25 2.40 -20.75 8.08
N THR A 26 2.54 -20.91 9.39
CA THR A 26 3.68 -20.43 10.17
C THR A 26 4.38 -21.59 10.83
N THR A 27 5.70 -21.62 10.82
CA THR A 27 6.48 -22.61 11.57
C THR A 27 6.57 -22.18 13.03
N SER A 28 6.22 -23.07 13.93
CA SER A 28 6.49 -22.99 15.37
C SER A 28 7.41 -24.14 15.78
N TYR A 29 7.94 -24.12 16.99
CA TYR A 29 8.83 -25.15 17.49
C TYR A 29 8.28 -25.72 18.79
N GLN A 30 8.13 -27.05 18.84
CA GLN A 30 7.83 -27.76 20.07
C GLN A 30 9.11 -28.34 20.65
N THR A 31 9.34 -28.04 21.92
CA THR A 31 10.49 -28.55 22.67
C THR A 31 10.10 -29.84 23.37
N SER A 32 10.89 -30.89 23.19
CA SER A 32 10.74 -32.17 23.90
C SER A 32 12.07 -32.56 24.54
N THR A 33 12.04 -33.01 25.79
CA THR A 33 13.24 -33.51 26.48
C THR A 33 13.19 -35.02 26.54
N VAL A 34 14.23 -35.68 26.01
CA VAL A 34 14.39 -37.13 26.03
C VAL A 34 15.41 -37.48 27.11
N TYR A 35 15.09 -38.44 27.96
CA TYR A 35 15.98 -38.93 29.03
C TYR A 35 16.47 -40.34 28.70
N GLY A 36 17.78 -40.57 28.78
CA GLY A 36 18.39 -41.87 28.57
C GLY A 36 19.49 -42.17 29.59
N TYR A 37 20.05 -43.39 29.52
CA TYR A 37 21.06 -43.88 30.46
C TYR A 37 22.35 -43.03 30.52
N GLY A 38 22.58 -42.16 29.53
CA GLY A 38 23.73 -41.24 29.44
C GLY A 38 23.42 -39.75 29.64
N GLY A 39 22.20 -39.38 30.06
CA GLY A 39 21.79 -37.99 30.30
C GLY A 39 20.51 -37.57 29.57
N SER A 40 20.17 -36.28 29.62
CA SER A 40 19.01 -35.70 28.94
C SER A 40 19.40 -34.88 27.71
N ALA A 41 18.64 -35.00 26.63
CA ALA A 41 18.75 -34.15 25.45
C ALA A 41 17.44 -33.40 25.20
N THR A 42 17.55 -32.12 24.86
CA THR A 42 16.40 -31.28 24.47
C THR A 42 16.36 -31.16 22.96
N ILE A 43 15.25 -31.55 22.34
CA ILE A 43 15.03 -31.55 20.90
C ILE A 43 13.95 -30.51 20.58
N GLN A 44 14.21 -29.66 19.61
CA GLN A 44 13.19 -28.76 19.04
C GLN A 44 12.71 -29.34 17.72
N THR A 45 11.42 -29.65 17.64
CA THR A 45 10.79 -30.17 16.43
C THR A 45 9.99 -29.06 15.77
N PRO A 46 10.22 -28.75 14.48
CA PRO A 46 9.40 -27.76 13.77
C PRO A 46 7.99 -28.32 13.58
N VAL A 47 6.99 -27.50 13.89
CA VAL A 47 5.57 -27.80 13.73
C VAL A 47 4.94 -26.73 12.85
N THR A 48 4.18 -27.15 11.85
CA THR A 48 3.43 -26.22 10.99
C THR A 48 2.11 -25.86 11.67
N ILE A 49 1.86 -24.56 11.86
CA ILE A 49 0.58 -24.02 12.32
C ILE A 49 -0.11 -23.36 11.14
N THR A 50 -1.32 -23.81 10.82
CA THR A 50 -2.17 -23.17 9.81
C THR A 50 -3.03 -22.10 10.45
N ASN A 51 -2.87 -20.87 10.00
CA ASN A 51 -3.69 -19.73 10.41
C ASN A 51 -4.74 -19.47 9.33
N SER A 52 -5.98 -19.20 9.73
CA SER A 52 -7.07 -18.88 8.83
C SER A 52 -7.53 -17.45 9.04
N VAL A 53 -7.49 -16.64 7.98
CA VAL A 53 -8.04 -15.28 7.97
C VAL A 53 -9.42 -15.35 7.30
N PRO A 54 -10.50 -15.04 8.03
CA PRO A 54 -11.83 -15.03 7.43
C PRO A 54 -11.94 -13.91 6.39
N GLY A 55 -12.67 -14.24 5.32
CA GLY A 55 -13.09 -13.26 4.32
C GLY A 55 -14.19 -12.35 4.86
N GLY A 56 -14.50 -11.30 4.10
CA GLY A 56 -15.60 -10.41 4.42
C GLY A 56 -15.44 -9.01 3.84
N ASN A 57 -16.49 -8.22 4.00
CA ASN A 57 -16.50 -6.82 3.63
C ASN A 57 -15.65 -6.01 4.61
N ARG A 58 -14.69 -5.27 4.08
CA ARG A 58 -13.85 -4.36 4.84
C ARG A 58 -14.04 -2.93 4.31
N PRO A 59 -14.02 -1.91 5.17
CA PRO A 59 -14.02 -0.54 4.70
C PRO A 59 -12.71 -0.25 3.97
N VAL A 60 -12.80 0.47 2.86
CA VAL A 60 -11.67 0.82 1.99
C VAL A 60 -11.74 2.32 1.72
N ALA A 61 -10.63 3.02 1.91
CA ALA A 61 -10.48 4.39 1.49
C ALA A 61 -10.01 4.41 0.02
N TYR A 62 -10.64 5.27 -0.78
CA TYR A 62 -10.33 5.49 -2.19
C TYR A 62 -9.93 6.95 -2.42
N ALA A 63 -8.88 7.14 -3.23
CA ALA A 63 -8.49 8.44 -3.75
C ALA A 63 -8.03 8.29 -5.19
N SER A 64 -8.60 9.07 -6.10
CA SER A 64 -8.23 9.14 -7.52
C SER A 64 -8.03 10.59 -7.93
N VAL A 65 -6.87 10.87 -8.51
CA VAL A 65 -6.48 12.23 -8.91
C VAL A 65 -5.81 12.19 -10.27
N ARG A 66 -6.16 13.15 -11.11
CA ARG A 66 -5.45 13.45 -12.34
C ARG A 66 -4.71 14.77 -12.22
N PHE A 67 -3.43 14.72 -12.58
CA PHE A 67 -2.57 15.88 -12.75
C PHE A 67 -2.33 16.14 -14.22
N ASP A 68 -2.47 17.39 -14.63
CA ASP A 68 -2.12 17.89 -15.95
C ASP A 68 -1.12 19.04 -15.78
N VAL A 69 0.03 18.96 -16.44
CA VAL A 69 1.10 19.98 -16.39
C VAL A 69 1.16 20.67 -17.73
N VAL A 70 0.82 21.95 -17.76
CA VAL A 70 0.76 22.74 -18.99
C VAL A 70 1.98 23.66 -19.06
N ASP A 71 2.71 23.60 -20.17
CA ASP A 71 3.74 24.58 -20.53
C ASP A 71 3.07 25.82 -21.11
N LEU A 72 3.17 26.94 -20.40
CA LEU A 72 2.54 28.20 -20.79
C LEU A 72 3.15 28.81 -22.05
N GLN A 73 4.43 28.54 -22.34
CA GLN A 73 5.08 29.09 -23.53
C GLN A 73 4.60 28.38 -24.79
N LYS A 74 4.30 27.08 -24.68
CA LYS A 74 3.82 26.25 -25.80
C LYS A 74 2.31 26.11 -25.84
N GLY A 75 1.61 26.51 -24.77
CA GLY A 75 0.16 26.33 -24.60
C GLY A 75 -0.27 24.86 -24.64
N LYS A 76 0.62 23.93 -24.27
CA LYS A 76 0.41 22.49 -24.43
C LYS A 76 0.64 21.74 -23.13
N ASN A 77 -0.16 20.69 -22.94
CA ASN A 77 0.02 19.75 -21.85
C ASN A 77 1.28 18.92 -22.11
N VAL A 78 2.23 18.98 -21.19
CA VAL A 78 3.52 18.28 -21.27
C VAL A 78 3.53 17.00 -20.45
N ILE A 79 2.70 16.91 -19.41
CA ILE A 79 2.58 15.73 -18.56
C ILE A 79 1.11 15.57 -18.16
N THR A 80 0.54 14.39 -18.41
CA THR A 80 -0.72 13.95 -17.80
C THR A 80 -0.44 12.70 -16.97
N ARG A 81 -0.88 12.69 -15.71
CA ARG A 81 -0.79 11.52 -14.82
C ARG A 81 -2.12 11.30 -14.13
N LEU A 82 -2.60 10.07 -14.19
CA LEU A 82 -3.68 9.58 -13.34
C LEU A 82 -3.06 8.68 -12.26
N ASP A 83 -3.42 8.89 -10.99
CA ASP A 83 -2.99 8.05 -9.88
C ASP A 83 -4.22 7.69 -9.04
N ASP A 84 -4.46 6.38 -8.94
CA ASP A 84 -5.59 5.78 -8.26
C ASP A 84 -5.07 4.92 -7.11
N ARG A 85 -5.56 5.19 -5.89
CA ARG A 85 -5.17 4.43 -4.70
C ARG A 85 -6.37 3.99 -3.91
N ALA A 86 -6.35 2.71 -3.56
CA ALA A 86 -7.29 2.10 -2.64
C ALA A 86 -6.51 1.45 -1.50
N ARG A 87 -6.99 1.61 -0.26
CA ARG A 87 -6.38 0.94 0.89
C ARG A 87 -7.41 0.59 1.93
N VAL A 88 -7.34 -0.64 2.44
CA VAL A 88 -8.19 -1.11 3.53
C VAL A 88 -8.04 -0.17 4.71
N ALA A 89 -9.15 0.44 5.13
CA ALA A 89 -9.24 1.25 6.32
C ALA A 89 -9.30 0.29 7.52
N THR A 90 -8.15 -0.09 8.07
CA THR A 90 -8.15 -0.70 9.41
C THR A 90 -8.67 0.33 10.41
N LEU A 91 -9.34 -0.16 11.47
CA LEU A 91 -10.21 0.51 12.47
C LEU A 91 -9.83 1.92 13.01
N SER A 92 -8.74 2.55 12.57
CA SER A 92 -8.36 3.90 12.98
C SER A 92 -7.52 4.74 11.98
N ASN A 93 -6.87 4.19 10.95
CA ASN A 93 -5.65 4.85 10.43
C ASN A 93 -5.50 5.03 8.91
N THR A 94 -6.55 4.91 8.10
CA THR A 94 -6.42 5.29 6.68
C THR A 94 -7.64 6.05 6.20
N LYS A 95 -7.44 7.35 5.99
CA LYS A 95 -8.43 8.25 5.42
C LYS A 95 -8.12 8.48 3.93
N PRO A 96 -9.13 8.81 3.11
CA PRO A 96 -8.91 9.26 1.74
C PRO A 96 -7.91 10.43 1.66
N GLN A 97 -7.89 11.28 2.69
CA GLN A 97 -6.91 12.36 2.84
C GLN A 97 -5.47 11.88 2.84
N ASP A 98 -5.16 10.80 3.56
CA ASP A 98 -3.81 10.25 3.64
C ASP A 98 -3.39 9.67 2.29
N LEU A 99 -4.33 9.06 1.56
CA LEU A 99 -4.08 8.56 0.21
C LEU A 99 -3.84 9.71 -0.77
N TYR A 100 -4.67 10.76 -0.71
CA TYR A 100 -4.52 11.96 -1.52
C TYR A 100 -3.18 12.67 -1.29
N GLY A 101 -2.76 12.85 -0.04
CA GLY A 101 -1.46 13.42 0.29
C GLY A 101 -0.31 12.62 -0.34
N ARG A 102 -0.34 11.29 -0.21
CA ARG A 102 0.69 10.42 -0.82
C ARG A 102 0.65 10.42 -2.35
N ILE A 103 -0.50 10.67 -2.97
CA ILE A 103 -0.62 10.83 -4.42
C ILE A 103 0.09 12.11 -4.86
N ILE A 104 -0.17 13.23 -4.15
CA ILE A 104 0.50 14.51 -4.41
C ILE A 104 2.00 14.38 -4.23
N ASP A 105 2.46 13.83 -3.09
CA ASP A 105 3.90 13.71 -2.80
C ASP A 105 4.61 12.91 -3.90
N ALA A 106 4.06 11.76 -4.28
CA ALA A 106 4.62 10.92 -5.34
C ALA A 106 4.57 11.57 -6.74
N PHE A 107 3.63 12.48 -6.98
CA PHE A 107 3.59 13.27 -8.21
C PHE A 107 4.65 14.38 -8.19
N MET A 108 4.77 15.11 -7.09
CA MET A 108 5.73 16.20 -6.94
C MET A 108 7.17 15.70 -6.97
N ASP A 109 7.45 14.53 -6.37
CA ASP A 109 8.76 13.89 -6.44
C ASP A 109 9.14 13.53 -7.88
N ASP A 110 8.23 12.89 -8.62
CA ASP A 110 8.44 12.54 -10.04
C ASP A 110 8.61 13.79 -10.92
N LEU A 111 7.80 14.83 -10.68
CA LEU A 111 7.92 16.09 -11.40
C LEU A 111 9.26 16.78 -11.12
N SER A 112 9.68 16.82 -9.85
CA SER A 112 10.97 17.39 -9.42
C SER A 112 12.14 16.67 -10.08
N GLU A 113 12.15 15.33 -10.07
CA GLU A 113 13.19 14.52 -10.71
C GLU A 113 13.29 14.82 -12.21
N LYS A 114 12.16 14.91 -12.91
CA LYS A 114 12.10 15.24 -14.34
C LYS A 114 12.61 16.65 -14.64
N LEU A 115 12.28 17.62 -13.79
CA LEU A 115 12.77 18.99 -13.93
C LEU A 115 14.28 19.10 -13.68
N GLN A 116 14.82 18.32 -12.73
CA GLN A 116 16.25 18.28 -12.45
C GLN A 116 17.05 17.68 -13.61
N LYS A 117 16.56 16.60 -14.24
CA LYS A 117 17.18 15.99 -15.42
C LYS A 117 17.12 16.87 -16.68
N SER A 118 16.26 17.89 -16.68
CA SER A 118 16.11 18.84 -17.79
C SER A 118 17.05 20.05 -17.70
N LYS A 119 17.87 20.16 -16.65
CA LYS A 119 18.96 21.16 -16.54
C LYS A 119 20.27 20.59 -17.05
#